data_AF-A0A9P7E456-F1
#
_entry.id   AF-A0A9P7E456-F1
#
_cell.length_a   1.000
_cell.length_b   1.000
_cell.length_c   1.000
_cell.angle_alpha   90.00
_cell.angle_beta   90.00
_cell.angle_gamma   90.00
#
_symmetry.space_group_name_H-M   'P 1'
#
loop_
_entity.id
_entity.type
_entity.pdbx_description
1 polymer ?
#
loop_
_entity_poly.entity_id
_entity_poly.type
_entity_poly.pdbx_seq_one_letter_code
_entity_poly.pdbx_strand_id
1 'polypeptide(L)'
;MDLGGQGQDMQMVGDEDVKVCKSTFIVCLKRAKAHVIANTAHRTGSLQCIKEAIHWAFHAEVYQHASALEAYQMCFELFDSHVMTRSSIISRWEAATAFRGAQSLPVDAASCAIRRDNLRRAVELMEQGRGQQWSLASRLRTPLEDLESIVPELARKFLQLSKHLSDAQRAAASTDRAAADRAAIEYRSFLQIYV
;
A
#
# COMPACT_ATOMS: atom_id res chain seq x y z
N MET A 1 -13.49 -54.57 -23.05
CA MET A 1 -13.46 -53.31 -23.82
C MET A 1 -13.09 -52.21 -22.86
N ASP A 2 -12.20 -51.35 -23.32
CA ASP A 2 -11.19 -50.60 -22.58
C ASP A 2 -11.71 -49.58 -21.55
N LEU A 3 -10.99 -49.49 -20.43
CA LEU A 3 -10.95 -48.33 -19.53
C LEU A 3 -9.57 -47.68 -19.70
N GLY A 4 -9.47 -46.75 -20.66
CA GLY A 4 -8.25 -45.97 -20.91
C GLY A 4 -8.32 -44.59 -20.27
N GLY A 5 -7.78 -44.46 -19.05
CA GLY A 5 -7.48 -43.17 -18.43
C GLY A 5 -6.20 -42.58 -19.04
N GLN A 6 -6.30 -41.42 -19.68
CA GLN A 6 -5.13 -40.62 -20.05
C GLN A 6 -4.72 -39.77 -18.84
N GLY A 7 -3.67 -40.20 -18.15
CA GLY A 7 -2.87 -39.33 -17.32
C GLY A 7 -2.11 -38.35 -18.23
N GLN A 8 -2.32 -37.06 -18.02
CA GLN A 8 -1.48 -36.03 -18.62
C GLN A 8 -0.14 -36.03 -17.87
N ASP A 9 0.92 -36.38 -18.59
CA ASP A 9 2.31 -36.24 -18.18
C ASP A 9 2.59 -34.79 -17.78
N MET A 10 2.82 -34.57 -16.49
CA MET A 10 3.48 -33.37 -15.96
C MET A 10 4.95 -33.46 -16.38
N GLN A 11 5.25 -32.98 -17.57
CA GLN A 11 6.60 -32.97 -18.12
C GLN A 11 7.49 -32.10 -17.23
N MET A 12 8.41 -32.75 -16.54
CA MET A 12 9.43 -32.14 -15.69
C MET A 12 10.29 -31.21 -16.55
N VAL A 13 10.16 -29.90 -16.34
CA VAL A 13 11.02 -28.88 -16.96
C VAL A 13 12.48 -29.27 -16.71
N GLY A 14 13.23 -29.50 -17.78
CA GLY A 14 14.61 -29.98 -17.72
C GLY A 14 15.52 -29.01 -16.96
N ASP A 15 16.50 -29.56 -16.23
CA ASP A 15 17.45 -28.80 -15.41
C ASP A 15 18.27 -27.77 -16.23
N GLU A 16 18.43 -27.98 -17.55
CA GLU A 16 19.03 -26.98 -18.47
C GLU A 16 18.10 -25.81 -18.78
N ASP A 17 16.80 -26.05 -19.03
CA ASP A 17 15.81 -24.98 -19.25
C ASP A 17 15.62 -24.13 -17.98
N VAL A 18 15.66 -24.76 -16.81
CA VAL A 18 15.66 -24.06 -15.52
C VAL A 18 16.91 -23.18 -15.36
N LYS A 19 18.09 -23.62 -15.82
CA LYS A 19 19.34 -22.85 -15.76
C LYS A 19 19.37 -21.69 -16.75
N VAL A 20 18.90 -21.89 -17.98
CA VAL A 20 18.78 -20.82 -19.00
C VAL A 20 17.73 -19.79 -18.60
N CYS A 21 16.63 -20.22 -18.00
CA CYS A 21 15.61 -19.33 -17.46
C CYS A 21 16.17 -18.53 -16.28
N LYS A 22 16.91 -19.16 -15.35
CA LYS A 22 17.59 -18.49 -14.23
C LYS A 22 18.67 -17.50 -14.69
N SER A 23 19.46 -17.80 -15.72
CA SER A 23 20.54 -16.91 -16.19
C SER A 23 19.99 -15.69 -16.94
N THR A 24 19.02 -15.89 -17.83
CA THR A 24 18.31 -14.81 -18.53
C THR A 24 17.55 -13.92 -17.53
N PHE A 25 16.96 -14.54 -16.52
CA PHE A 25 16.30 -13.87 -15.40
C PHE A 25 17.24 -13.01 -14.56
N ILE A 26 18.42 -13.51 -14.19
CA ILE A 26 19.43 -12.71 -13.46
C ILE A 26 19.85 -11.49 -14.30
N VAL A 27 19.95 -11.62 -15.62
CA VAL A 27 20.24 -10.49 -16.51
C VAL A 27 19.09 -9.48 -16.51
N CYS A 28 17.83 -9.93 -16.59
CA CYS A 28 16.65 -9.07 -16.51
C CYS A 28 16.51 -8.37 -15.15
N LEU A 29 16.76 -9.09 -14.05
CA LEU A 29 16.81 -8.54 -12.69
C LEU A 29 17.91 -7.49 -12.53
N LYS A 30 19.13 -7.79 -13.00
CA LYS A 30 20.25 -6.86 -12.96
C LYS A 30 19.96 -5.62 -13.79
N ARG A 31 19.33 -5.77 -14.97
CA ARG A 31 18.88 -4.65 -15.80
C ARG A 31 17.78 -3.84 -15.13
N ALA A 32 16.75 -4.47 -14.57
CA ALA A 32 15.68 -3.78 -13.86
C ALA A 32 16.21 -3.01 -12.65
N LYS A 33 17.02 -3.67 -11.80
CA LYS A 33 17.69 -3.04 -10.65
C LYS A 33 18.60 -1.90 -11.09
N ALA A 34 19.44 -2.10 -12.12
CA ALA A 34 20.32 -1.06 -12.63
C ALA A 34 19.55 0.10 -13.26
N HIS A 35 18.45 -0.16 -13.96
CA HIS A 35 17.61 0.88 -14.55
C HIS A 35 16.89 1.69 -13.47
N VAL A 36 16.40 1.04 -12.41
CA VAL A 36 15.83 1.72 -11.23
C VAL A 36 16.90 2.57 -10.54
N ILE A 37 18.08 2.03 -10.23
CA ILE A 37 19.17 2.75 -9.54
C ILE A 37 19.75 3.89 -10.39
N ALA A 38 19.89 3.70 -11.71
CA ALA A 38 20.42 4.73 -12.60
C ALA A 38 19.41 5.89 -12.75
N ASN A 39 18.11 5.61 -12.74
CA ASN A 39 17.08 6.64 -12.87
C ASN A 39 16.66 7.27 -11.55
N THR A 40 16.98 6.68 -10.38
CA THR A 40 16.70 7.32 -9.08
C THR A 40 17.44 8.64 -8.89
N ALA A 41 18.55 8.88 -9.60
CA ALA A 41 19.30 10.13 -9.55
C ALA A 41 18.67 11.31 -10.34
N HIS A 42 17.77 11.02 -11.30
CA HIS A 42 17.19 12.04 -12.18
C HIS A 42 15.66 12.06 -12.24
N ARG A 43 14.96 11.01 -11.78
CA ARG A 43 13.50 10.89 -11.81
C ARG A 43 12.99 10.12 -10.59
N THR A 44 13.16 10.69 -9.41
CA THR A 44 12.55 10.19 -8.18
C THR A 44 11.03 10.06 -8.38
N GLY A 45 10.51 8.84 -8.28
CA GLY A 45 9.07 8.57 -8.36
C GLY A 45 8.45 8.66 -9.77
N SER A 46 9.13 8.27 -10.85
CA SER A 46 8.43 8.10 -12.13
C SER A 46 7.51 6.86 -12.11
N LEU A 47 6.36 6.94 -12.80
CA LEU A 47 5.40 5.81 -12.88
C LEU A 47 6.06 4.54 -13.44
N GLN A 48 6.99 4.72 -14.37
CA GLN A 48 7.70 3.63 -15.03
C GLN A 48 8.65 2.90 -14.08
N CYS A 49 9.39 3.63 -13.23
CA CYS A 49 10.29 3.02 -12.25
C CYS A 49 9.53 2.18 -11.21
N ILE A 50 8.32 2.61 -10.81
CA ILE A 50 7.48 1.82 -9.90
C ILE A 50 7.05 0.51 -10.56
N LYS A 51 6.60 0.54 -11.82
CA LYS A 51 6.21 -0.67 -12.57
C LYS A 51 7.37 -1.66 -12.67
N GLU A 52 8.56 -1.15 -12.97
CA GLU A 52 9.77 -1.96 -13.08
C GLU A 52 10.19 -2.56 -11.73
N ALA A 53 10.08 -1.80 -10.64
CA ALA A 53 10.34 -2.32 -9.29
C ALA A 53 9.33 -3.41 -8.88
N ILE A 54 8.05 -3.25 -9.24
CA ILE A 54 7.03 -4.29 -9.01
C ILE A 54 7.33 -5.54 -9.83
N HIS A 55 7.68 -5.37 -11.11
CA HIS A 55 8.11 -6.50 -11.95
C HIS A 55 9.35 -7.17 -11.37
N TRP A 56 10.33 -6.41 -10.90
CA TRP A 56 11.49 -6.94 -10.19
C TRP A 56 11.05 -7.75 -8.97
N ALA A 57 10.19 -7.22 -8.09
CA ALA A 57 9.74 -7.94 -6.90
C ALA A 57 9.03 -9.25 -7.25
N PHE A 58 8.08 -9.23 -8.19
CA PHE A 58 7.37 -10.40 -8.67
C PHE A 58 8.34 -11.48 -9.18
N HIS A 59 9.24 -11.08 -10.06
CA HIS A 59 10.23 -11.97 -10.64
C HIS A 59 11.19 -12.51 -9.56
N ALA A 60 11.78 -11.65 -8.74
CA ALA A 60 12.67 -12.06 -7.65
C ALA A 60 12.01 -13.06 -6.69
N GLU A 61 10.70 -12.94 -6.46
CA GLU A 61 9.91 -13.87 -5.68
C GLU A 61 9.70 -15.22 -6.38
N VAL A 62 9.22 -15.22 -7.63
CA VAL A 62 8.95 -16.46 -8.40
C VAL A 62 10.18 -17.37 -8.45
N TYR A 63 11.37 -16.79 -8.56
CA TYR A 63 12.62 -17.56 -8.64
C TYR A 63 13.42 -17.57 -7.33
N GLN A 64 12.81 -17.16 -6.21
CA GLN A 64 13.42 -17.18 -4.87
C GLN A 64 14.76 -16.44 -4.76
N HIS A 65 14.98 -15.41 -5.60
CA HIS A 65 16.22 -14.66 -5.66
C HIS A 65 16.42 -13.82 -4.38
N ALA A 66 17.66 -13.71 -3.89
CA ALA A 66 17.96 -13.01 -2.64
C ALA A 66 17.53 -11.52 -2.62
N SER A 67 17.39 -10.91 -3.80
CA SER A 67 17.00 -9.50 -3.95
C SER A 67 15.50 -9.22 -3.86
N ALA A 68 14.65 -10.21 -3.59
CA ALA A 68 13.20 -9.99 -3.54
C ALA A 68 12.78 -8.98 -2.49
N LEU A 69 13.31 -9.07 -1.26
CA LEU A 69 12.99 -8.12 -0.18
C LEU A 69 13.52 -6.71 -0.47
N GLU A 70 14.67 -6.62 -1.15
CA GLU A 70 15.22 -5.34 -1.63
C GLU A 70 14.30 -4.71 -2.70
N ALA A 71 13.75 -5.52 -3.60
CA ALA A 71 12.81 -5.06 -4.61
C ALA A 71 11.53 -4.48 -3.98
N TYR A 72 10.98 -5.16 -2.96
CA TYR A 72 9.82 -4.66 -2.21
C TYR A 72 10.12 -3.36 -1.49
N GLN A 73 11.29 -3.24 -0.86
CA GLN A 73 11.74 -2.01 -0.22
C GLN A 73 11.78 -0.85 -1.24
N MET A 74 12.36 -1.09 -2.42
CA MET A 74 12.40 -0.10 -3.49
C MET A 74 11.01 0.27 -4.00
N CYS A 75 10.05 -0.67 -4.04
CA CYS A 75 8.67 -0.34 -4.38
C CYS A 75 8.07 0.67 -3.41
N PHE A 76 8.28 0.50 -2.09
CA PHE A 76 7.79 1.44 -1.08
C PHE A 76 8.40 2.83 -1.23
N GLU A 77 9.71 2.92 -1.47
CA GLU A 77 10.43 4.19 -1.61
C GLU A 77 10.01 4.94 -2.87
N LEU A 78 9.90 4.24 -4.00
CA LEU A 78 9.47 4.83 -5.26
C LEU A 78 8.00 5.27 -5.19
N PHE A 79 7.14 4.48 -4.55
CA PHE A 79 5.73 4.84 -4.37
C PHE A 79 5.56 6.09 -3.51
N ASP A 80 6.22 6.15 -2.35
CA ASP A 80 6.19 7.34 -1.49
C ASP A 80 6.70 8.57 -2.23
N SER A 81 7.85 8.46 -2.90
CA SER A 81 8.40 9.54 -3.73
C SER A 81 7.44 9.99 -4.84
N HIS A 82 6.79 9.06 -5.54
CA HIS A 82 5.86 9.36 -6.63
C HIS A 82 4.64 10.14 -6.15
N VAL A 83 4.08 9.76 -4.99
CA VAL A 83 2.92 10.47 -4.45
C VAL A 83 3.35 11.81 -3.86
N MET A 84 4.47 11.87 -3.14
CA MET A 84 4.93 13.09 -2.47
C MET A 84 5.41 14.20 -3.41
N THR A 85 5.74 13.87 -4.67
CA THR A 85 6.11 14.87 -5.69
C THR A 85 4.92 15.61 -6.31
N ARG A 86 3.67 15.26 -5.96
CA ARG A 86 2.47 15.93 -6.50
C ARG A 86 2.09 17.15 -5.67
N SER A 87 1.79 18.25 -6.35
CA SER A 87 1.54 19.56 -5.75
C SER A 87 0.13 19.74 -5.16
N SER A 88 -0.86 19.00 -5.66
CA SER A 88 -2.25 19.10 -5.21
C SER A 88 -2.75 17.82 -4.55
N ILE A 89 -3.79 17.92 -3.73
CA ILE A 89 -4.42 16.75 -3.08
C ILE A 89 -5.10 15.85 -4.11
N ILE A 90 -5.72 16.42 -5.13
CA ILE A 90 -6.33 15.67 -6.24
C ILE A 90 -5.25 14.86 -6.98
N SER A 91 -4.14 15.51 -7.36
CA SER A 91 -3.05 14.82 -8.08
C SER A 91 -2.34 13.79 -7.20
N ARG A 92 -2.29 13.98 -5.87
CA ARG A 92 -1.81 12.95 -4.93
C ARG A 92 -2.77 11.76 -4.85
N TRP A 93 -4.08 12.00 -4.84
CA TRP A 93 -5.12 10.95 -4.87
C TRP A 93 -5.03 10.11 -6.15
N GLU A 94 -4.93 10.77 -7.30
CA GLU A 94 -4.75 10.12 -8.60
C GLU A 94 -3.46 9.29 -8.61
N ALA A 95 -2.35 9.85 -8.13
CA ALA A 95 -1.07 9.14 -8.05
C ALA A 95 -1.11 7.93 -7.10
N ALA A 96 -1.78 8.04 -5.95
CA ALA A 96 -1.92 6.96 -4.98
C ALA A 96 -2.81 5.81 -5.50
N THR A 97 -3.82 6.14 -6.32
CA THR A 97 -4.77 5.17 -6.88
C THR A 97 -4.35 4.61 -8.24
N ALA A 98 -3.38 5.23 -8.91
CA ALA A 98 -2.87 4.83 -10.23
C ALA A 98 -2.32 3.39 -10.27
N PHE A 99 -1.99 2.80 -9.12
CA PHE A 99 -1.38 1.47 -9.03
C PHE A 99 -2.25 0.50 -8.25
N ARG A 100 -3.04 -0.33 -8.96
CA ARG A 100 -3.79 -1.42 -8.30
C ARG A 100 -2.88 -2.39 -7.53
N GLY A 101 -1.68 -2.67 -8.05
CA GLY A 101 -0.70 -3.53 -7.37
C GLY A 101 -0.08 -2.93 -6.10
N ALA A 102 -0.20 -1.62 -5.87
CA ALA A 102 0.33 -1.00 -4.65
C ALA A 102 -0.51 -1.34 -3.40
N GLN A 103 -1.76 -1.78 -3.59
CA GLN A 103 -2.65 -2.13 -2.48
C GLN A 103 -2.23 -3.45 -1.80
N SER A 104 -1.79 -4.44 -2.58
CA SER A 104 -1.32 -5.73 -2.04
C SER A 104 0.14 -5.69 -1.63
N LEU A 105 0.91 -4.70 -2.08
CA LEU A 105 2.36 -4.62 -1.88
C LEU A 105 2.84 -4.86 -0.43
N PRO A 106 2.20 -4.29 0.63
CA PRO A 106 2.58 -4.59 2.02
C PRO A 106 2.40 -6.06 2.39
N VAL A 107 1.30 -6.65 1.95
CA VAL A 107 0.96 -8.06 2.22
C VAL A 107 1.90 -8.98 1.45
N ASP A 108 2.18 -8.66 0.18
CA ASP A 108 3.08 -9.43 -0.68
C ASP A 108 4.51 -9.41 -0.11
N ALA A 109 4.99 -8.24 0.31
CA ALA A 109 6.31 -8.07 0.93
C ALA A 109 6.44 -8.88 2.24
N ALA A 110 5.42 -8.82 3.11
CA ALA A 110 5.38 -9.58 4.35
C ALA A 110 5.34 -11.10 4.09
N SER A 111 4.51 -11.53 3.13
CA SER A 111 4.41 -12.91 2.67
C SER A 111 5.76 -13.44 2.15
N CYS A 112 6.49 -12.61 1.39
CA CYS A 112 7.83 -12.91 0.92
C CYS A 112 8.83 -13.14 2.05
N ALA A 113 8.80 -12.28 3.08
CA ALA A 113 9.67 -12.40 4.24
C ALA A 113 9.33 -13.63 5.10
N ILE A 114 8.04 -13.96 5.27
CA ILE A 114 7.59 -15.16 5.98
C ILE A 114 8.08 -16.44 5.28
N ARG A 115 7.96 -16.54 3.94
CA ARG A 115 8.47 -17.69 3.18
C ARG A 115 9.99 -17.88 3.29
N ARG A 116 10.72 -16.82 3.68
CA ARG A 116 12.17 -16.84 3.92
C ARG A 116 12.53 -16.99 5.39
N ASP A 117 11.57 -17.37 6.23
CA ASP A 117 11.72 -17.53 7.68
C ASP A 117 12.23 -16.26 8.39
N ASN A 118 11.96 -15.08 7.81
CA ASN A 118 12.36 -13.80 8.38
C ASN A 118 11.13 -13.05 8.92
N LEU A 119 10.56 -13.59 10.00
CA LEU A 119 9.34 -13.05 10.63
C LEU A 119 9.51 -11.61 11.10
N ARG A 120 10.68 -11.26 11.64
CA ARG A 120 10.99 -9.88 12.03
C ARG A 120 10.84 -8.93 10.84
N ARG A 121 11.46 -9.27 9.71
CA ARG A 121 11.38 -8.43 8.51
C ARG A 121 9.96 -8.38 7.94
N ALA A 122 9.19 -9.45 8.06
CA ALA A 122 7.78 -9.45 7.65
C ALA A 122 6.96 -8.41 8.42
N VAL A 123 7.14 -8.33 9.74
CA VAL A 123 6.48 -7.31 10.57
C VAL A 123 6.93 -5.91 10.18
N GLU A 124 8.23 -5.68 10.00
CA GLU A 124 8.77 -4.39 9.58
C GLU A 124 8.14 -3.90 8.26
N LEU A 125 8.08 -4.77 7.25
CA LEU A 125 7.52 -4.44 5.93
C LEU A 125 6.00 -4.19 5.98
N MET A 126 5.27 -5.00 6.75
CA MET A 126 3.82 -4.82 6.94
C MET A 126 3.53 -3.47 7.63
N GLU A 127 4.25 -3.16 8.72
CA GLU A 127 4.06 -1.92 9.46
C GLU A 127 4.49 -0.69 8.65
N GLN A 128 5.56 -0.79 7.85
CA GLN A 128 5.96 0.26 6.92
C GLN A 128 4.86 0.54 5.90
N GLY A 129 4.34 -0.49 5.24
CA GLY A 129 3.29 -0.34 4.24
C GLY A 129 1.99 0.23 4.83
N ARG A 130 1.58 -0.27 6.01
CA ARG A 130 0.45 0.28 6.76
C ARG A 130 0.68 1.75 7.09
N GLY A 131 1.86 2.10 7.60
CA GLY A 131 2.24 3.48 7.92
C GLY A 131 2.17 4.42 6.72
N GLN A 132 2.63 3.98 5.54
CA GLN A 132 2.54 4.74 4.30
C GLN A 132 1.08 4.99 3.90
N GLN A 133 0.23 3.96 3.94
CA GLN A 133 -1.19 4.10 3.63
C GLN A 133 -1.90 5.06 4.59
N TRP A 134 -1.61 4.99 5.90
CA TRP A 134 -2.18 5.94 6.87
C TRP A 134 -1.68 7.37 6.68
N SER A 135 -0.39 7.55 6.41
CA SER A 135 0.20 8.85 6.10
C SER A 135 -0.48 9.47 4.87
N LEU A 136 -0.69 8.68 3.82
CA LEU A 136 -1.42 9.08 2.63
C LEU A 136 -2.86 9.43 2.94
N ALA A 137 -3.62 8.53 3.58
CA ALA A 137 -5.01 8.77 3.94
C ALA A 137 -5.19 10.05 4.78
N SER A 138 -4.27 10.32 5.70
CA SER A 138 -4.27 11.55 6.49
C SER A 138 -4.02 12.81 5.66
N ARG A 139 -3.13 12.74 4.66
CA ARG A 139 -2.74 13.87 3.80
C ARG A 139 -3.70 14.09 2.63
N LEU A 140 -4.47 13.07 2.29
CA LEU A 140 -5.46 13.04 1.23
C LEU A 140 -6.88 13.39 1.72
N ARG A 141 -7.05 13.64 3.02
CA ARG A 141 -8.25 14.34 3.50
C ARG A 141 -8.36 15.66 2.76
N THR A 142 -9.53 15.92 2.17
CA THR A 142 -9.87 17.22 1.60
C THR A 142 -9.54 18.29 2.65
N PRO A 143 -8.75 19.33 2.32
CA PRO A 143 -8.58 20.46 3.22
C PRO A 143 -9.97 20.98 3.51
N LEU A 144 -10.25 21.17 4.79
CA LEU A 144 -11.53 21.72 5.16
C LEU A 144 -11.71 23.11 4.56
N GLU A 145 -10.61 23.83 4.33
CA GLU A 145 -10.54 25.13 3.70
C GLU A 145 -11.08 25.10 2.26
N ASP A 146 -10.72 24.07 1.48
CA ASP A 146 -11.25 23.88 0.13
C ASP A 146 -12.76 23.58 0.20
N LEU A 147 -13.18 22.76 1.16
CA LEU A 147 -14.60 22.46 1.38
C LEU A 147 -15.39 23.69 1.86
N GLU A 148 -14.80 24.53 2.70
CA GLU A 148 -15.39 25.77 3.21
C GLU A 148 -15.59 26.79 2.09
N SER A 149 -14.65 26.86 1.14
CA SER A 149 -14.74 27.75 -0.02
C SER A 149 -15.87 27.38 -1.00
N ILE A 150 -16.21 26.08 -1.11
CA ILE A 150 -17.22 25.58 -2.07
C ILE A 150 -18.58 25.39 -1.40
N VAL A 151 -18.61 24.79 -0.19
CA VAL A 151 -19.83 24.47 0.56
C VAL A 151 -19.63 24.74 2.06
N PRO A 152 -19.69 26.01 2.50
CA PRO A 152 -19.36 26.40 3.88
C PRO A 152 -20.26 25.71 4.93
N GLU A 153 -21.54 25.48 4.62
CA GLU A 153 -22.43 24.77 5.53
C GLU A 153 -22.02 23.30 5.75
N LEU A 154 -21.48 22.63 4.73
CA LEU A 154 -21.00 21.25 4.87
C LEU A 154 -19.71 21.19 5.67
N ALA A 155 -18.79 22.14 5.44
CA ALA A 155 -17.56 22.29 6.23
C ALA A 155 -17.87 22.51 7.71
N ARG A 156 -18.81 23.42 8.04
CA ARG A 156 -19.23 23.70 9.42
C ARG A 156 -19.86 22.48 10.10
N LYS A 157 -20.74 21.75 9.39
CA LYS A 157 -21.33 20.50 9.91
C LYS A 157 -20.28 19.43 10.17
N PHE A 158 -19.32 19.26 9.24
CA PHE A 158 -18.22 18.33 9.39
C PHE A 158 -17.36 18.65 10.63
N LEU A 159 -17.02 19.93 10.83
CA LEU A 159 -16.30 20.38 12.04
C LEU A 159 -17.07 20.09 13.32
N GLN A 160 -18.37 20.40 13.36
CA GLN A 160 -19.20 20.14 14.52
C GLN A 160 -19.23 18.64 14.85
N LEU A 161 -19.42 17.78 13.85
CA LEU A 161 -19.43 16.33 14.03
C LEU A 161 -18.06 15.80 14.49
N SER A 162 -16.98 16.29 13.88
CA SER A 162 -15.61 15.91 14.23
C SER A 162 -15.26 16.29 15.67
N LYS A 163 -15.73 17.46 16.12
CA LYS A 163 -15.59 17.91 17.51
C LYS A 163 -16.35 17.00 18.48
N HIS A 164 -17.64 16.76 18.24
CA HIS A 164 -18.43 15.86 19.10
C HIS A 164 -17.83 14.45 19.18
N LEU A 165 -17.35 13.91 18.06
CA LEU A 165 -16.68 12.61 18.04
C LEU A 165 -15.39 12.62 18.89
N SER A 166 -14.57 13.67 18.75
CA SER A 166 -13.33 13.81 19.51
C SER A 166 -13.58 13.94 21.01
N ASP A 167 -14.62 14.68 21.39
CA ASP A 167 -15.02 14.86 22.79
C ASP A 167 -15.59 13.55 23.36
N ALA A 168 -16.41 12.82 22.61
CA ALA A 168 -16.89 11.49 22.99
C ALA A 168 -15.74 10.48 23.16
N GLN A 169 -14.75 10.49 22.27
CA GLN A 169 -13.60 9.60 22.36
C GLN A 169 -12.70 9.93 23.55
N ARG A 170 -12.51 11.22 23.85
CA ARG A 170 -11.78 11.69 25.04
C ARG A 170 -12.52 11.30 26.32
N ALA A 171 -13.84 11.46 26.33
CA ALA A 171 -14.69 11.06 27.44
C ALA A 171 -14.70 9.53 27.66
N ALA A 172 -14.69 8.73 26.58
CA ALA A 172 -14.60 7.27 26.66
C ALA A 172 -13.23 6.78 27.14
N ALA A 173 -12.16 7.53 26.85
CA ALA A 173 -10.81 7.22 27.33
C ALA A 173 -10.60 7.64 28.80
N SER A 174 -11.33 8.65 29.28
CA SER A 174 -11.42 8.92 30.72
C SER A 174 -12.34 7.90 31.39
N THR A 175 -11.96 7.35 32.54
CA THR A 175 -12.83 6.49 33.37
C THR A 175 -13.98 7.25 34.03
N ASP A 176 -14.63 8.17 33.31
CA ASP A 176 -15.82 8.90 33.73
C ASP A 176 -16.99 8.50 32.83
N ARG A 177 -17.65 7.41 33.23
CA ARG A 177 -18.79 6.83 32.49
C ARG A 177 -19.92 7.84 32.31
N ALA A 178 -20.13 8.75 33.26
CA ALA A 178 -21.18 9.75 33.17
C ALA A 178 -20.89 10.83 32.12
N ALA A 179 -19.61 11.20 31.94
CA ALA A 179 -19.18 12.08 30.86
C ALA A 179 -19.27 11.39 29.49
N ALA A 180 -18.89 10.11 29.41
CA ALA A 180 -18.98 9.31 28.19
C ALA A 180 -20.44 9.12 27.73
N ASP A 181 -21.35 8.83 28.65
CA ASP A 181 -22.78 8.66 28.36
C ASP A 181 -23.43 9.96 27.86
N ARG A 182 -23.06 11.12 28.45
CA ARG A 182 -23.56 12.43 28.01
C ARG A 182 -23.09 12.78 26.59
N ALA A 183 -21.81 12.56 26.29
CA ALA A 183 -21.26 12.79 24.95
C ALA A 183 -21.88 11.84 23.91
N ALA A 184 -22.18 10.59 24.28
CA ALA A 184 -22.86 9.63 23.41
C ALA A 184 -24.33 10.03 23.12
N ILE A 185 -25.03 10.62 24.09
CA ILE A 185 -26.39 11.14 23.90
C ILE A 185 -26.39 12.34 22.95
N GLU A 186 -25.47 13.30 23.14
CA GLU A 186 -25.32 14.46 22.25
C GLU A 186 -25.02 14.04 20.80
N TYR A 187 -24.13 13.06 20.62
CA TYR A 187 -23.83 12.51 19.30
C TYR A 187 -25.05 11.86 18.63
N ARG A 188 -25.82 11.05 19.37
CA ARG A 188 -27.04 10.41 18.84
C ARG A 188 -28.13 11.43 18.50
N SER A 189 -28.30 12.46 19.33
CA SER A 189 -29.22 13.57 19.08
C SER A 189 -28.85 14.32 17.79
N PHE A 190 -27.56 14.58 17.58
CA PHE A 190 -27.10 15.26 16.37
C PHE A 190 -27.37 14.43 15.12
N LEU A 191 -27.18 13.10 15.17
CA LEU A 191 -27.50 12.21 14.05
C LEU A 191 -28.99 12.16 13.70
N GLN A 192 -29.87 12.27 14.70
CA GLN A 192 -31.33 12.30 14.50
C GLN A 192 -31.86 13.56 13.80
N ILE A 193 -31.05 14.61 13.71
CA ILE A 193 -31.41 15.85 13.01
C ILE A 193 -31.07 15.77 11.51
N TYR A 194 -30.25 14.79 11.09
CA TYR A 194 -29.69 14.70 9.73
C TYR A 194 -30.04 13.42 8.96
N VAL A 195 -30.86 12.55 9.53
CA VAL A 195 -31.54 11.41 8.85
C VAL A 195 -33.02 11.71 8.75
#